data_AF-A0A0A1H4B2-F1
#
_entry.id   AF-A0A0A1H4B2-F1
#
_cell.length_a   1.000
_cell.length_b   1.000
_cell.length_c   1.000
_cell.angle_alpha   90.00
_cell.angle_beta   90.00
_cell.angle_gamma   90.00
#
_symmetry.space_group_name_H-M   'P 1'
#
loop_
_entity.id
_entity.type
_entity.pdbx_description
1 polymer ?
#
loop_
_entity_poly.entity_id
_entity_poly.type
_entity_poly.pdbx_seq_one_letter_code
_entity_poly.pdbx_strand_id
1 'polypeptide(L)' 'MGNRLEDLEAQALLLPERERAELVARVLASLSPAPDFDAEWATEVDRRIEQIESGRAIMTPVGDAITRVREAIR' A
#
# COMPACT_ATOMS: atom_id res chain seq x y z
N MET A 1 31.04 -4.96 5.44
CA MET A 1 30.86 -4.61 4.03
C MET A 1 29.40 -4.85 3.75
N GLY A 2 28.58 -3.80 3.74
CA GLY A 2 27.14 -3.94 3.47
C GLY A 2 26.99 -4.54 2.08
N ASN A 3 26.03 -5.45 1.91
CA ASN A 3 25.76 -5.94 0.57
C ASN A 3 25.11 -4.79 -0.24
N ARG A 4 25.27 -4.80 -1.57
CA ARG A 4 24.77 -3.73 -2.46
C ARG A 4 23.28 -3.40 -2.25
N LEU A 5 22.48 -4.34 -1.76
CA LEU A 5 21.06 -4.13 -1.48
C LEU A 5 20.86 -3.24 -0.24
N GLU A 6 21.60 -3.50 0.85
CA GLU A 6 21.56 -2.68 2.07
C GLU A 6 21.93 -1.21 1.80
N ASP A 7 22.95 -0.97 0.96
CA ASP A 7 23.36 0.37 0.57
C ASP A 7 22.28 1.10 -0.25
N LEU A 8 21.56 0.38 -1.12
CA LEU A 8 20.46 0.93 -1.92
C LEU A 8 19.23 1.21 -1.06
N GLU A 9 18.92 0.35 -0.09
CA GLU A 9 17.84 0.55 0.87
C GLU A 9 18.09 1.81 1.72
N ALA A 10 19.30 1.93 2.27
CA ALA A 10 19.68 3.11 3.06
C ALA A 10 19.52 4.41 2.26
N GLN A 11 19.91 4.42 0.98
CA GLN A 11 19.72 5.57 0.09
C GLN A 11 18.25 5.83 -0.24
N ALA A 12 17.46 4.78 -0.49
CA ALA A 12 16.03 4.92 -0.75
C ALA A 12 15.29 5.54 0.44
N LEU A 13 15.66 5.16 1.67
CA LEU A 13 15.04 5.69 2.89
C LEU A 13 15.32 7.18 3.14
N LEU A 14 16.36 7.76 2.52
CA LEU A 14 16.64 9.20 2.57
C LEU A 14 15.73 10.03 1.65
N LEU A 15 15.06 9.41 0.68
CA LEU A 15 14.20 10.12 -0.25
C LEU A 15 12.91 10.61 0.43
N PRO A 16 12.28 11.70 -0.06
CA PRO A 16 10.92 12.08 0.32
C PRO A 16 9.93 10.92 0.10
N GLU A 17 8.86 10.86 0.90
CA GLU A 17 7.87 9.79 0.85
C GLU A 17 7.32 9.52 -0.55
N ARG A 18 7.00 10.58 -1.29
CA ARG A 18 6.52 10.49 -2.68
C ARG A 18 7.52 9.79 -3.60
N GLU A 19 8.79 10.14 -3.49
CA GLU A 19 9.86 9.57 -4.33
C GLU A 19 10.14 8.11 -3.96
N ARG A 20 10.05 7.76 -2.67
CA ARG A 20 10.10 6.36 -2.24
C ARG A 20 8.97 5.53 -2.85
N ALA A 21 7.74 6.05 -2.83
CA ALA A 21 6.59 5.36 -3.42
C ALA A 21 6.78 5.13 -4.93
N GLU A 22 7.28 6.15 -5.65
CA GLU A 22 7.60 6.03 -7.08
C GLU A 22 8.69 4.97 -7.34
N LEU A 23 9.73 4.92 -6.51
CA LEU A 23 10.81 3.92 -6.63
C LEU A 23 10.26 2.50 -6.42
N VAL A 24 9.47 2.27 -5.38
CA VAL A 24 8.86 0.96 -5.10
C VAL A 24 8.00 0.51 -6.29
N ALA A 25 7.18 1.40 -6.85
CA ALA A 25 6.36 1.09 -8.02
C ALA A 25 7.19 0.64 -9.23
N ARG A 26 8.31 1.32 -9.52
CA ARG A 26 9.21 0.93 -10.61
C ARG A 26 9.89 -0.42 -10.37
N VAL A 27 10.34 -0.66 -9.14
CA VAL A 27 10.95 -1.94 -8.75
C VAL A 27 9.95 -3.08 -8.89
N LEU A 28 8.73 -2.93 -8.39
CA LEU A 28 7.68 -3.94 -8.54
C LEU A 28 7.36 -4.21 -10.01
N ALA A 29 7.25 -3.17 -10.84
CA ALA A 29 7.01 -3.30 -12.28
C ALA A 29 8.15 -3.99 -13.05
N SER A 30 9.36 -4.02 -12.48
CA SER A 30 10.52 -4.70 -13.08
C SER A 30 10.55 -6.22 -12.84
N LEU A 31 9.73 -6.73 -11.91
CA LEU A 31 9.71 -8.15 -11.58
C LEU A 31 8.89 -8.93 -12.62
N SER A 32 9.41 -10.08 -13.07
CA SER A 32 8.72 -10.97 -14.02
C SER A 32 8.90 -12.44 -13.61
N PRO A 33 7.83 -13.15 -13.21
CA PRO A 33 6.48 -12.61 -12.99
C PRO A 33 6.49 -11.58 -11.85
N ALA A 34 5.56 -10.63 -11.90
CA ALA A 34 5.33 -9.78 -10.74
C ALA A 34 4.96 -10.67 -9.54
N PRO A 35 5.38 -10.32 -8.30
CA PRO A 35 4.92 -11.04 -7.12
C PRO A 35 3.40 -11.03 -7.10
N ASP A 36 2.83 -12.22 -7.04
CA ASP A 36 1.40 -12.40 -6.88
C ASP A 36 1.07 -12.30 -5.39
N PHE A 37 0.32 -11.28 -5.02
CA PHE A 37 -0.18 -11.08 -3.65
C PHE A 37 -1.68 -11.38 -3.57
N ASP A 38 -2.29 -11.94 -4.61
CA ASP A 38 -3.74 -12.11 -4.71
C ASP A 38 -4.26 -13.03 -3.59
N ALA A 39 -3.46 -14.00 -3.13
CA ALA A 39 -3.83 -14.90 -2.04
C ALA A 39 -3.90 -14.19 -0.68
N GLU A 40 -2.90 -13.37 -0.35
CA GLU A 40 -2.86 -12.58 0.88
C GLU A 40 -3.94 -11.48 0.87
N TRP A 41 -4.15 -10.85 -0.30
CA TRP A 41 -5.24 -9.88 -0.49
C TRP A 41 -6.62 -10.51 -0.39
N ALA A 42 -6.83 -11.71 -0.96
CA ALA A 42 -8.08 -12.45 -0.82
C ALA A 42 -8.39 -12.73 0.66
N THR A 43 -7.39 -13.19 1.41
CA THR A 43 -7.52 -13.43 2.86
C THR A 43 -7.92 -12.16 3.62
N GLU A 44 -7.30 -11.02 3.30
CA GLU A 44 -7.63 -9.74 3.92
C GLU A 44 -9.01 -9.22 3.53
N VAL A 45 -9.44 -9.43 2.28
CA VAL A 45 -10.77 -9.07 1.79
C VAL A 45 -11.84 -9.86 2.55
N ASP A 46 -11.69 -11.18 2.66
CA ASP A 46 -12.62 -12.03 3.39
C ASP A 46 -12.73 -11.61 4.87
N ARG A 47 -11.59 -11.34 5.51
CA ARG A 47 -11.55 -10.84 6.90
C ARG A 47 -12.30 -9.51 7.05
N ARG A 48 -12.18 -8.58 6.09
CA ARG A 48 -12.89 -7.29 6.12
C ARG A 48 -14.39 -7.43 5.88
N ILE A 49 -14.79 -8.29 4.95
CA ILE A 49 -16.21 -8.61 4.72
C ILE A 49 -16.83 -9.11 6.03
N GLU A 50 -16.21 -10.08 6.68
CA GLU A 50 -16.72 -10.62 7.94
C GLU A 50 -16.83 -9.55 9.04
N GLN A 51 -15.85 -8.65 9.14
CA GLN A 51 -15.90 -7.54 10.10
C GLN A 51 -17.05 -6.56 9.83
N ILE A 52 -17.37 -6.31 8.56
CA ILE A 52 -18.48 -5.44 8.17
C ILE A 52 -19.81 -6.15 8.47
N GLU A 53 -19.98 -7.39 8.02
CA GLU A 53 -21.22 -8.16 8.20
C GLU A 53 -21.53 -8.44 9.68
N SER A 54 -20.51 -8.66 10.50
CA SER A 54 -20.66 -8.84 11.95
C SER A 54 -20.83 -7.54 12.73
N GLY A 55 -20.78 -6.37 12.08
CA GLY A 55 -20.88 -5.06 12.73
C GLY A 55 -19.68 -4.68 13.60
N ARG A 56 -18.55 -5.37 13.48
CA ARG A 56 -17.30 -5.07 14.20
C ARG A 56 -16.48 -3.96 13.56
N ALA A 57 -16.74 -3.67 12.28
CA ALA A 57 -16.07 -2.60 11.56
C ALA A 57 -16.60 -1.21 11.95
N ILE A 58 -15.69 -0.27 12.22
CA ILE A 58 -16.04 1.15 12.35
C ILE A 58 -16.11 1.73 10.93
N MET A 59 -17.33 1.95 10.44
CA MET A 59 -17.57 2.47 9.10
C MET A 59 -17.55 3.99 9.08
N THR A 60 -17.04 4.58 8.00
CA THR A 60 -17.16 6.02 7.73
C THR A 60 -18.27 6.25 6.71
N PRO A 61 -19.15 7.24 6.90
CA PRO A 61 -20.11 7.63 5.87
C PRO A 61 -19.41 7.94 4.55
N VAL A 62 -19.94 7.41 3.44
CA VAL A 62 -19.29 7.52 2.13
C VAL A 62 -19.08 8.98 1.68
N GLY A 63 -19.99 9.88 2.04
CA GLY A 63 -19.87 11.32 1.75
C GLY A 63 -18.65 11.96 2.42
N ASP A 64 -18.37 11.58 3.66
CA ASP A 64 -17.22 12.09 4.42
C ASP A 64 -15.91 11.54 3.84
N ALA A 65 -15.89 10.26 3.48
CA ALA A 65 -14.74 9.63 2.85
C ALA A 65 -14.37 10.29 1.51
N ILE A 66 -15.36 10.52 0.64
CA ILE A 66 -15.17 11.19 -0.65
C ILE A 66 -14.67 12.63 -0.45
N THR A 67 -15.22 13.35 0.53
CA THR A 67 -14.80 14.72 0.85
C THR A 67 -13.33 14.77 1.23
N ARG A 68 -12.88 13.89 2.14
CA ARG A 68 -11.47 13.79 2.55
C ARG A 68 -10.53 13.51 1.38
N VAL A 69 -10.90 12.58 0.48
CA VAL A 69 -10.08 12.27 -0.70
C VAL A 69 -9.93 13.50 -1.59
N ARG A 70 -11.00 14.25 -1.82
CA ARG A 70 -10.96 15.48 -2.65
C ARG A 70 -10.10 16.58 -2.03
N GLU A 71 -10.07 16.69 -0.71
CA GLU A 71 -9.22 17.65 0.00
C GLU A 71 -7.74 17.27 -0.09
N ALA A 72 -7.41 15.97 -0.02
CA ALA A 72 -6.03 15.49 -0.06
C ALA A 72 -5.35 15.61 -1.44
N ILE A 73 -6.12 15.81 -2.51
CA ILE A 73 -5.61 15.95 -3.89
C ILE A 73 -5.61 17.41 -4.39
N ARG A 74 -5.97 18.38 -3.53
CA ARG A 74 -5.84 19.81 -3.79
C ARG A 74 -4.49 20.33 -3.31
#